data_AF-A0A5B6TLX9-F1
#
_entry.id   AF-A0A5B6TLX9-F1
#
_cell.length_a   1.000
_cell.length_b   1.000
_cell.length_c   1.000
_cell.angle_alpha   90.00
_cell.angle_beta   90.00
_cell.angle_gamma   90.00
#
_symmetry.space_group_name_H-M   'P 1'
#
loop_
_entity.id
_entity.type
_entity.pdbx_description
1 polymer ?
#
loop_
_entity_poly.entity_id
_entity_poly.type
_entity_poly.pdbx_seq_one_letter_code
_entity_poly.pdbx_strand_id
1 'polypeptide(L)'
;MQFAINILQTVVGVIIAYFILRKLTGNKDQLFRAKFFKYLLGLFLFVFALTALGTYLIASPEIVEQAVEQLKQKPEIQTSIGEYTGYGYNTHKIEQIHEFPSLVELSLSGSKADVKLSVLIDSTSSGFEVKEYQILDLEEK
;
A
#
# COMPACT_ATOMS: atom_id res chain seq x y z
N MET A 1 3.70 9.40 -1.72
CA MET A 1 4.48 10.67 -1.74
C MET A 1 3.63 11.93 -1.46
N GLN A 2 2.47 12.13 -2.11
CA GLN A 2 1.62 13.33 -1.95
C GLN A 2 1.26 13.67 -0.48
N PHE A 3 0.95 12.66 0.33
CA PHE A 3 0.54 12.82 1.72
C PHE A 3 1.65 13.37 2.63
N ALA A 4 2.89 12.89 2.45
CA ALA A 4 4.04 13.39 3.21
C ALA A 4 4.35 14.86 2.87
N ILE A 5 4.15 15.26 1.61
CA ILE A 5 4.27 16.65 1.15
C ILE A 5 3.19 17.53 1.81
N ASN A 6 1.94 17.06 1.91
CA ASN A 6 0.85 17.78 2.56
C ASN A 6 1.08 17.97 4.07
N ILE A 7 1.64 16.96 4.75
CA ILE A 7 2.03 17.07 6.17
C ILE A 7 3.14 18.11 6.33
N LEU A 8 4.18 18.06 5.50
CA LEU A 8 5.29 19.02 5.54
C LEU A 8 4.79 20.45 5.31
N GLN A 9 3.90 20.65 4.33
CA GLN A 9 3.27 21.94 4.06
C GLN A 9 2.45 22.45 5.26
N THR A 10 1.75 21.55 5.96
CA THR A 10 0.98 21.90 7.16
C THR A 10 1.91 22.36 8.30
N VAL A 11 3.03 21.67 8.53
CA VAL A 11 4.05 22.07 9.53
C VAL A 11 4.63 23.44 9.20
N VAL A 12 5.04 23.65 7.95
CA VAL A 12 5.59 24.92 7.47
C VAL A 12 4.57 26.04 7.62
N GLY A 13 3.30 25.79 7.27
CA GLY A 13 2.20 26.75 7.43
C GLY A 13 1.98 27.18 8.87
N VAL A 14 1.99 26.25 9.82
CA VAL A 14 1.84 26.54 11.26
C VAL A 14 3.02 27.36 11.79
N ILE A 15 4.26 27.07 11.35
CA ILE A 15 5.46 27.83 11.73
C ILE A 15 5.41 29.25 11.17
N ILE A 16 5.04 29.41 9.89
CA ILE A 16 4.91 30.73 9.26
C ILE A 16 3.83 31.55 9.95
N ALA A 17 2.66 30.96 10.21
CA ALA A 17 1.57 31.63 10.93
C ALA A 17 2.00 32.08 12.34
N TYR A 18 2.79 31.25 13.05
CA TYR A 18 3.38 31.63 14.34
C TYR A 18 4.29 32.86 14.22
N PHE A 19 5.18 32.90 13.23
CA PHE A 19 6.08 34.05 13.03
C PHE A 19 5.32 35.33 12.63
N ILE A 20 4.30 35.21 11.77
CA ILE A 20 3.43 36.33 11.37
C ILE A 20 2.68 36.87 12.58
N LEU A 21 2.02 36.00 13.35
CA LEU A 21 1.27 36.39 14.55
C LEU A 21 2.20 37.01 15.59
N ARG A 22 3.38 36.44 15.83
CA ARG A 22 4.40 37.00 16.75
C ARG A 22 4.86 38.40 16.32
N LYS A 23 5.02 38.63 15.01
CA LYS A 23 5.41 39.93 14.46
C LYS A 23 4.28 40.96 14.58
N LEU A 24 3.02 40.54 14.43
CA LEU A 24 1.84 41.41 14.48
C LEU A 24 1.37 41.75 15.90
N THR A 25 1.38 40.78 16.82
CA THR A 25 0.86 41.00 18.20
C THR A 25 1.92 41.53 19.16
N GLY A 26 3.21 41.52 18.80
CA GLY A 26 4.31 42.07 19.61
C GLY A 26 4.54 41.38 20.97
N ASN A 27 3.60 40.54 21.40
CA ASN A 27 3.55 39.92 22.70
C ASN A 27 4.13 38.52 22.61
N LYS A 28 5.28 38.30 23.26
CA LYS A 28 6.07 37.07 23.11
C LYS A 28 5.46 35.83 23.77
N ASP A 29 4.46 35.98 24.66
CA ASP A 29 4.22 34.96 25.69
C ASP A 29 2.81 34.36 25.82
N GLN A 30 1.80 34.78 25.03
CA GLN A 30 0.42 34.34 25.30
C GLN A 30 -0.25 33.42 24.27
N LEU A 31 0.05 33.50 22.97
CA LEU A 31 -0.71 32.72 21.97
C LEU A 31 -0.20 31.28 21.76
N PHE A 32 1.10 31.03 21.93
CA PHE A 32 1.71 29.71 21.69
C PHE A 32 2.81 29.41 22.70
N ARG A 33 2.44 28.91 23.89
CA ARG A 33 3.41 28.47 24.90
C ARG A 33 4.22 27.27 24.37
N ALA A 34 5.44 27.07 24.86
CA ALA A 34 6.29 25.91 24.53
C ALA A 34 5.57 24.55 24.67
N LYS A 35 4.58 24.47 25.58
CA LYS A 35 3.71 23.29 25.74
C LYS A 35 2.89 22.99 24.47
N PHE A 36 2.38 24.00 23.77
CA PHE A 36 1.64 23.82 22.51
C PHE A 36 2.50 23.13 21.45
N PHE A 37 3.73 23.60 21.24
CA PHE A 37 4.65 22.99 20.28
C PHE A 37 5.05 21.57 20.68
N LYS A 38 5.17 21.27 21.98
CA LYS A 38 5.41 19.91 22.47
C LYS A 38 4.27 18.96 22.11
N TYR A 39 3.01 19.37 22.31
CA TYR A 39 1.85 18.56 21.93
C TYR A 39 1.66 18.47 20.42
N LEU A 40 1.92 19.56 19.69
CA LEU A 40 1.90 19.57 18.23
C LEU A 40 2.92 18.57 17.66
N LEU A 41 4.15 18.58 18.16
CA LEU A 41 5.19 17.63 17.76
C LEU A 41 4.80 16.18 18.10
N GLY A 42 4.22 15.95 19.28
CA GLY A 42 3.72 14.63 19.68
C GLY A 42 2.60 14.11 18.77
N LEU A 43 1.67 14.99 18.39
CA LEU A 43 0.60 14.66 17.46
C LEU A 43 1.14 14.35 16.06
N PHE A 44 2.18 15.07 15.60
CA PHE A 44 2.85 14.74 14.34
C PHE A 44 3.53 13.39 14.36
N LEU A 45 4.27 13.06 15.43
CA LEU A 45 4.90 11.74 15.58
C LEU A 45 3.86 10.62 15.61
N PHE A 46 2.73 10.85 16.28
CA PHE A 46 1.63 9.90 16.32
C PHE A 46 0.97 9.69 14.95
N VAL A 47 0.69 10.77 14.21
CA VAL A 47 0.15 10.69 12.84
C VAL A 47 1.15 10.01 11.92
N PHE A 48 2.43 10.34 12.00
CA PHE A 48 3.48 9.70 11.20
C PHE A 48 3.56 8.20 11.48
N ALA A 49 3.52 7.79 12.76
CA ALA A 49 3.49 6.39 13.16
C ALA A 49 2.24 5.67 12.63
N LEU A 50 1.06 6.28 12.72
CA LEU A 50 -0.18 5.74 12.14
C LEU A 50 -0.09 5.62 10.61
N THR A 51 0.55 6.57 9.94
CA THR A 51 0.71 6.54 8.48
C THR A 51 1.68 5.42 8.07
N ALA A 52 2.79 5.28 8.78
CA ALA A 52 3.77 4.22 8.56
C ALA A 52 3.14 2.83 8.79
N LEU A 53 2.30 2.69 9.82
CA LEU A 53 1.49 1.49 10.05
C LEU A 53 0.45 1.25 8.94
N GLY A 54 -0.21 2.31 8.46
CA GLY A 54 -1.16 2.22 7.35
C GLY A 54 -0.51 1.76 6.05
N THR A 55 0.68 2.25 5.71
CA THR A 55 1.44 1.76 4.55
C THR A 55 1.86 0.30 4.67
N TYR A 56 2.05 -0.19 5.90
CA TYR A 56 2.38 -1.60 6.14
C TYR A 56 1.16 -2.52 5.97
N LEU A 57 -0.06 -2.00 6.23
CA LEU A 57 -1.30 -2.79 6.19
C LEU A 57 -2.07 -2.72 4.86
N ILE A 58 -1.86 -1.69 4.06
CA ILE A 58 -2.68 -1.45 2.85
C ILE A 58 -2.13 -2.16 1.60
N ALA A 59 -0.84 -2.51 1.54
CA ALA A 59 -0.27 -3.08 0.32
C ALA A 59 -0.70 -4.53 0.04
N SER A 60 -1.02 -5.34 1.05
CA SER A 60 -1.12 -6.80 0.86
C SER A 60 -2.36 -7.26 0.06
N PRO A 61 -3.60 -6.84 0.37
CA PRO A 61 -4.77 -7.36 -0.32
C PRO A 61 -4.86 -6.85 -1.77
N GLU A 62 -4.55 -5.57 -1.97
CA GLU A 62 -4.78 -4.88 -3.24
C GLU A 62 -3.85 -5.40 -4.36
N ILE A 63 -2.58 -5.69 -4.06
CA ILE A 63 -1.64 -6.31 -5.00
C ILE A 63 -2.20 -7.64 -5.53
N VAL A 64 -2.68 -8.48 -4.61
CA VAL A 64 -3.17 -9.83 -4.92
C VAL A 64 -4.48 -9.76 -5.69
N GLU A 65 -5.43 -8.94 -5.26
CA GLU A 65 -6.71 -8.78 -5.95
C GLU A 65 -6.52 -8.30 -7.39
N GLN A 66 -5.67 -7.29 -7.61
CA GLN A 66 -5.38 -6.78 -8.96
C GLN A 66 -4.68 -7.82 -9.82
N ALA A 67 -3.73 -8.57 -9.25
CA ALA A 67 -3.04 -9.65 -9.97
C ALA A 67 -4.00 -10.79 -10.34
N VAL A 68 -4.87 -11.19 -9.42
CA VAL A 68 -5.87 -12.24 -9.64
C VAL A 68 -6.86 -11.82 -10.73
N GLU A 69 -7.36 -10.58 -10.70
CA GLU A 69 -8.26 -10.08 -11.76
C GLU A 69 -7.59 -10.08 -13.15
N GLN A 70 -6.32 -9.70 -13.23
CA GLN A 70 -5.55 -9.78 -14.47
C GLN A 70 -5.34 -11.23 -14.94
N LEU A 71 -5.08 -12.15 -14.03
CA LEU A 71 -4.86 -13.57 -14.33
C LEU A 71 -6.14 -14.30 -14.74
N LYS A 72 -7.29 -13.97 -14.14
CA LYS A 72 -8.61 -14.51 -14.52
C LYS A 72 -8.97 -14.19 -15.97
N GLN A 73 -8.52 -13.04 -16.47
CA GLN A 73 -8.76 -12.62 -17.86
C GLN A 73 -7.83 -13.29 -18.86
N LYS A 74 -6.82 -14.06 -18.41
CA LYS A 74 -5.92 -14.80 -19.30
C LYS A 74 -6.62 -16.07 -19.83
N PRO A 75 -6.73 -16.25 -21.16
CA PRO A 75 -7.41 -17.40 -21.74
C PRO A 75 -6.82 -18.76 -21.30
N GLU A 76 -5.49 -18.83 -21.14
CA GLU A 76 -4.78 -20.03 -20.70
C GLU A 76 -5.21 -20.47 -19.29
N ILE A 77 -5.29 -19.51 -18.37
CA ILE A 77 -5.72 -19.74 -16.99
C ILE A 77 -7.19 -20.13 -16.97
N GLN A 78 -8.05 -19.39 -17.66
CA GLN A 78 -9.48 -19.67 -17.72
C GLN A 78 -9.76 -21.06 -18.30
N THR A 79 -9.00 -21.48 -19.31
CA THR A 79 -9.12 -22.82 -19.89
C THR A 79 -8.69 -23.90 -18.90
N SER A 80 -7.63 -23.64 -18.13
CA SER A 80 -7.05 -24.58 -17.17
C SER A 80 -7.95 -24.79 -15.95
N ILE A 81 -8.44 -23.71 -15.34
CA ILE A 81 -9.23 -23.80 -14.09
C ILE A 81 -10.74 -23.94 -14.34
N GLY A 82 -11.23 -23.56 -15.53
CA GLY A 82 -12.65 -23.48 -15.84
C GLY A 82 -13.34 -22.28 -15.17
N GLU A 83 -14.55 -22.47 -14.63
CA GLU A 83 -15.21 -21.44 -13.83
C GLU A 83 -14.40 -21.15 -12.57
N TYR A 84 -14.13 -19.87 -12.33
CA TYR A 84 -13.37 -19.41 -11.18
C TYR A 84 -14.17 -19.60 -9.87
N THR A 85 -13.53 -20.17 -8.85
CA THR A 85 -14.16 -20.48 -7.55
C THR A 85 -13.46 -19.80 -6.37
N GLY A 86 -12.16 -19.48 -6.48
CA GLY A 86 -11.41 -18.87 -5.39
C GLY A 86 -9.95 -18.61 -5.73
N TYR A 87 -9.25 -17.89 -4.85
CA TYR A 87 -7.80 -17.73 -4.90
C TYR A 87 -7.18 -17.90 -3.51
N GLY A 88 -5.91 -18.28 -3.48
CA GLY A 88 -5.10 -18.39 -2.28
C GLY A 88 -3.72 -17.76 -2.51
N TYR A 89 -3.09 -17.29 -1.44
CA TYR A 89 -1.76 -16.70 -1.50
C TYR A 89 -1.07 -16.82 -0.14
N ASN A 90 0.26 -16.76 -0.14
CA ASN A 90 1.01 -16.74 1.10
C ASN A 90 1.10 -15.30 1.64
N THR A 91 0.24 -14.97 2.60
CA THR A 91 0.17 -13.63 3.20
C THR A 91 1.52 -13.15 3.73
N HIS A 92 2.32 -14.04 4.33
CA HIS A 92 3.62 -13.70 4.89
C HIS A 92 4.63 -13.31 3.79
N LYS A 93 4.61 -13.98 2.64
CA LYS A 93 5.47 -13.62 1.49
C LYS A 93 5.06 -12.28 0.87
N ILE A 94 3.74 -12.01 0.80
CA ILE A 94 3.23 -10.73 0.28
C ILE A 94 3.60 -9.55 1.18
N GLU A 95 3.47 -9.70 2.49
CA GLU A 95 3.78 -8.65 3.46
C GLU A 95 5.27 -8.25 3.45
N GLN A 96 6.15 -9.13 2.97
CA GLN A 96 7.58 -8.92 2.85
C GLN A 96 8.01 -8.25 1.54
N ILE A 97 7.07 -7.95 0.64
CA ILE A 97 7.39 -7.25 -0.61
C ILE A 97 7.70 -5.79 -0.29
N HIS A 98 8.97 -5.42 -0.42
CA HIS A 98 9.45 -4.05 -0.18
C HIS A 98 9.97 -3.36 -1.44
N GLU A 99 10.24 -4.14 -2.50
CA GLU A 99 10.79 -3.66 -3.77
C GLU A 99 10.10 -4.36 -4.94
N PHE A 100 9.97 -3.65 -6.07
CA PHE A 100 9.41 -4.14 -7.32
C PHE A 100 10.46 -4.07 -8.45
N PRO A 101 10.42 -4.98 -9.45
CA PRO A 101 9.44 -6.06 -9.59
C PRO A 101 9.68 -7.20 -8.58
N SER A 102 8.61 -7.86 -8.15
CA SER A 102 8.64 -8.90 -7.13
C SER A 102 7.90 -10.16 -7.59
N LEU A 103 8.43 -11.32 -7.22
CA LEU A 103 7.87 -12.61 -7.58
C LEU A 103 6.96 -13.11 -6.45
N VAL A 104 5.74 -13.44 -6.81
CA VAL A 104 4.65 -13.77 -5.90
C VAL A 104 4.04 -15.11 -6.27
N GLU A 105 3.87 -15.97 -5.26
CA GLU A 105 3.16 -17.23 -5.44
C GLU A 105 1.67 -17.05 -5.12
N LEU A 106 0.83 -17.32 -6.12
CA LEU A 106 -0.62 -17.32 -6.04
C LEU A 106 -1.17 -18.72 -6.37
N SER A 107 -2.35 -19.03 -5.87
CA SER A 107 -3.11 -20.22 -6.25
C SER A 107 -4.47 -19.76 -6.75
N LEU A 108 -4.88 -20.22 -7.93
CA LEU A 108 -6.21 -19.97 -8.48
C LEU A 108 -6.99 -21.27 -8.47
N SER A 109 -8.17 -21.25 -7.88
CA SER A 109 -9.06 -22.38 -7.79
C SER A 109 -10.21 -22.25 -8.75
N GLY A 110 -10.47 -23.31 -9.51
CA GLY A 110 -11.62 -23.37 -10.39
C GLY A 110 -12.37 -24.70 -10.33
N SER A 111 -13.41 -24.76 -11.14
CA SER A 111 -14.30 -25.91 -11.32
C SER A 111 -13.60 -27.16 -11.87
N LYS A 112 -12.52 -27.00 -12.65
CA LYS A 112 -11.80 -28.10 -13.32
C LYS A 112 -10.47 -28.45 -12.65
N ALA A 113 -9.76 -27.44 -12.16
CA ALA A 113 -8.45 -27.61 -11.57
C ALA A 113 -8.12 -26.47 -10.61
N ASP A 114 -7.20 -26.74 -9.70
CA ASP A 114 -6.49 -25.74 -8.92
C ASP A 114 -5.09 -25.54 -9.52
N VAL A 115 -4.70 -24.29 -9.75
CA VAL A 115 -3.44 -23.95 -10.41
C VAL A 115 -2.59 -23.09 -9.49
N LYS A 116 -1.35 -23.50 -9.24
CA LYS A 116 -0.36 -22.69 -8.52
C LYS A 116 0.48 -21.91 -9.54
N LEU A 117 0.61 -20.62 -9.31
CA LEU A 117 1.25 -19.66 -10.19
C LEU A 117 2.37 -18.95 -9.46
N SER A 118 3.52 -18.83 -10.11
CA SER A 118 4.52 -17.82 -9.81
C SER A 118 4.26 -16.60 -10.70
N VAL A 119 4.13 -15.42 -10.11
CA VAL A 119 3.65 -14.22 -10.79
C VAL A 119 4.63 -13.09 -10.53
N LEU A 120 5.22 -12.53 -11.58
CA LEU A 120 6.07 -11.35 -11.50
C LEU A 120 5.18 -10.11 -11.54
N ILE A 121 5.10 -9.42 -10.41
CA ILE A 121 4.32 -8.21 -10.24
C ILE A 121 5.25 -7.00 -10.25
N ASP A 122 4.86 -5.95 -10.95
CA ASP A 122 5.56 -4.67 -10.97
C ASP A 122 4.63 -3.54 -10.49
N SER A 123 5.21 -2.46 -9.98
CA SER A 123 4.47 -1.26 -9.57
C SER A 123 4.41 -0.25 -10.72
N THR A 124 3.21 0.24 -11.00
CA THR A 124 2.94 1.26 -12.03
C THR A 124 2.36 2.53 -11.41
N SER A 125 2.19 3.59 -12.21
CA SER A 125 1.55 4.84 -11.76
C SER A 125 0.07 4.67 -11.38
N SER A 126 -0.58 3.59 -11.82
CA SER A 126 -2.01 3.30 -11.62
C SER A 126 -2.30 2.11 -10.70
N GLY A 127 -1.27 1.46 -10.14
CA GLY A 127 -1.42 0.27 -9.29
C GLY A 127 -0.39 -0.80 -9.60
N PHE A 128 -0.78 -2.07 -9.54
CA PHE A 128 0.11 -3.21 -9.77
C PHE A 128 -0.23 -3.93 -11.07
N GLU A 129 0.80 -4.37 -11.79
CA GLU A 129 0.66 -5.05 -13.08
C GLU A 129 1.36 -6.40 -13.05
N VAL A 130 0.69 -7.42 -13.60
CA VAL A 130 1.30 -8.73 -13.84
C VAL A 130 2.13 -8.66 -15.11
N LYS A 131 3.45 -8.65 -14.96
CA LYS A 131 4.39 -8.67 -16.11
C LYS A 131 4.48 -10.06 -16.72
N GLU A 132 4.68 -11.06 -15.87
CA GLU A 132 4.88 -12.45 -16.28
C GLU A 132 4.21 -13.39 -15.26
N TYR A 133 3.82 -14.57 -15.72
CA TYR A 133 3.36 -15.65 -14.84
C TYR A 133 3.85 -16.99 -15.35
N GLN A 134 4.06 -17.92 -14.43
CA GLN A 134 4.46 -19.29 -14.69
C GLN A 134 3.57 -20.23 -13.88
N ILE A 135 2.98 -21.23 -14.54
CA ILE A 135 2.28 -22.31 -13.87
C ILE A 135 3.32 -23.24 -13.23
N LEU A 136 3.28 -23.32 -11.90
CA LEU A 136 4.14 -24.19 -11.10
C LEU A 136 3.53 -25.58 -10.93
N ASP A 137 2.21 -25.63 -10.76
CA ASP A 137 1.47 -26.85 -10.43
C ASP A 137 0.04 -26.74 -10.95
N LEU A 138 -0.53 -27.87 -11.37
CA LEU A 138 -1.90 -27.97 -11.85
C LEU A 138 -2.50 -29.26 -11.29
N GLU A 139 -3.48 -29.11 -10.41
CA GLU A 139 -4.16 -30.19 -9.71
C GLU A 139 -5.59 -30.30 -10.24
N GLU A 140 -5.85 -31.31 -11.06
CA GLU A 140 -7.17 -31.57 -11.66
C GLU A 140 -8.17 -32.11 -10.61
N LYS A 141 -9.45 -31.74 -10.77
CA LYS A 141 -10.57 -32.15 -9.89
C LYS A 141 -11.47 -33.20 -10.52
#